data_AF-A0A2P9H1H8-F1
#
_entry.id   AF-A0A2P9H1H8-F1
#
_cell.length_a   1.000
_cell.length_b   1.000
_cell.length_c   1.000
_cell.angle_alpha   90.00
_cell.angle_beta   90.00
_cell.angle_gamma   90.00
#
_symmetry.space_group_name_H-M   'P 1'
#
loop_
_entity.id
_entity.type
_entity.pdbx_description
1 polymer ?
#
loop_
_entity_poly.entity_id
_entity_poly.type
_entity_poly.pdbx_seq_one_letter_code
_entity_poly.pdbx_strand_id
1 'polypeptide(L)'
;MQMNNPGRFIFHDHVDRHLNMGGMLGGPITVIEYAEVPSDAWYAWDQKQYDPDFFYSESMKKGYGLFTNPNFQGKPVATARHSRQQ
;
A
#
# COMPACT_ATOMS: atom_id res chain seq x y z
N MET A 1 0.41 -9.71 16.57
CA MET A 1 -0.95 -9.33 17.01
C MET A 1 -1.80 -10.58 17.05
N GLN A 2 -2.70 -10.71 18.02
CA GLN A 2 -3.75 -11.73 18.01
C GLN A 2 -4.97 -11.14 17.31
N MET A 3 -5.48 -11.81 16.28
CA MET A 3 -6.58 -11.30 15.45
C MET A 3 -7.93 -11.82 15.97
N ASN A 4 -8.31 -11.38 17.18
CA ASN A 4 -9.50 -11.87 17.89
C ASN A 4 -10.58 -10.79 18.13
N ASN A 5 -10.45 -9.63 17.48
CA ASN A 5 -11.41 -8.53 17.57
C ASN A 5 -11.82 -8.10 16.16
N PRO A 6 -12.92 -8.65 15.61
CA PRO A 6 -13.35 -8.36 14.25
C PRO A 6 -13.77 -6.90 14.06
N GLY A 7 -13.25 -6.26 13.01
CA GLY A 7 -13.50 -4.85 12.72
C GLY A 7 -12.71 -4.34 11.53
N ARG A 8 -12.69 -3.01 11.38
CA ARG A 8 -11.74 -2.29 10.53
C ARG A 8 -10.92 -1.37 11.42
N PHE A 9 -9.66 -1.72 11.64
CA PHE A 9 -8.78 -0.98 12.55
C PHE A 9 -7.70 -0.27 11.77
N ILE A 10 -7.71 1.06 11.81
CA ILE A 10 -6.64 1.86 11.22
C ILE A 10 -5.32 1.56 11.95
N PHE A 11 -4.24 1.40 11.19
CA PHE A 11 -2.89 1.25 11.70
C PHE A 11 -1.99 2.22 10.96
N HIS A 12 -1.48 3.21 11.69
CA HIS A 12 -0.75 4.31 11.11
C HIS A 12 0.36 4.79 12.05
N ASP A 13 1.27 5.58 11.51
CA ASP A 13 2.22 6.33 12.32
C ASP A 13 1.50 7.40 13.16
N HIS A 14 1.84 7.49 14.45
CA HIS A 14 1.22 8.45 15.37
C HIS A 14 1.97 9.79 15.43
N VAL A 15 3.02 9.98 14.62
CA VAL A 15 3.66 11.29 14.45
C VAL A 15 2.80 12.14 13.50
N ASP A 16 2.12 13.15 14.03
CA ASP A 16 1.16 13.99 13.31
C ASP A 16 1.66 14.48 11.94
N ARG A 17 2.92 14.93 11.88
CA ARG A 17 3.52 15.46 10.64
C ARG A 17 3.67 14.41 9.55
N HIS A 18 3.76 13.13 9.90
CA HIS A 18 3.88 12.04 8.94
C HIS A 18 2.55 11.66 8.29
N LEU A 19 1.42 12.11 8.85
CA LEU A 19 0.08 11.85 8.32
C LEU A 19 -0.40 12.89 7.30
N ASN A 20 0.53 13.71 6.77
CA ASN A 20 0.23 14.80 5.86
C ASN A 20 0.82 14.54 4.45
N MET A 21 0.00 14.69 3.43
CA MET A 21 0.39 14.72 2.03
C MET A 21 -0.15 16.00 1.40
N GLY A 22 0.63 17.08 1.44
CA GLY A 22 0.28 18.36 0.79
C GLY A 22 -1.01 19.00 1.30
N GLY A 23 -1.35 18.84 2.59
CA GLY A 23 -2.59 19.34 3.18
C GLY A 23 -3.76 18.34 3.17
N MET A 24 -3.56 17.15 2.63
CA MET A 24 -4.52 16.03 2.72
C MET A 24 -4.01 14.96 3.69
N LEU A 25 -4.93 14.14 4.21
CA LEU A 25 -4.57 12.94 4.97
C LEU A 25 -3.78 11.99 4.06
N GLY A 26 -2.62 11.56 4.50
CA GLY A 26 -1.74 10.66 3.73
C GLY A 26 -0.61 10.10 4.58
N GLY A 27 0.43 9.57 3.95
CA GLY A 27 1.56 8.98 4.66
C GLY A 27 1.37 7.49 4.99
N PRO A 28 2.08 6.96 6.00
CA PRO A 28 2.09 5.55 6.35
C PRO A 28 0.81 5.16 7.10
N ILE A 29 -0.26 4.91 6.35
CA ILE A 29 -1.57 4.52 6.85
C ILE A 29 -1.99 3.21 6.18
N THR A 30 -2.42 2.24 6.98
CA THR A 30 -3.12 1.04 6.52
C THR A 30 -4.32 0.70 7.40
N VAL A 31 -5.09 -0.31 7.05
CA VAL A 31 -6.23 -0.80 7.81
C VAL A 31 -6.13 -2.32 7.93
N ILE A 32 -6.29 -2.83 9.15
CA ILE A 32 -6.50 -4.26 9.40
C ILE A 32 -7.98 -4.53 9.17
N GLU A 33 -8.28 -5.24 8.09
CA GLU A 33 -9.63 -5.56 7.64
C GLU A 33 -9.95 -7.02 7.92
N TYR A 34 -11.02 -7.27 8.67
CA TYR A 34 -11.51 -8.63 8.94
C TYR A 34 -12.55 -9.03 7.89
N ALA A 35 -12.41 -10.24 7.34
CA ALA A 35 -13.25 -10.71 6.23
C ALA A 35 -14.73 -10.85 6.60
N GLU A 36 -15.06 -11.09 7.87
CA GLU A 36 -16.45 -11.17 8.32
C GLU A 36 -17.17 -9.80 8.41
N VAL A 37 -16.45 -8.69 8.28
CA VAL A 37 -17.04 -7.35 8.39
C VAL A 37 -17.46 -6.85 7.00
N PRO A 38 -18.76 -6.58 6.76
CA PRO A 38 -19.22 -6.07 5.47
C PRO A 38 -18.64 -4.67 5.20
N SER A 39 -18.41 -4.37 3.92
CA SER A 39 -18.00 -3.02 3.50
C SER A 39 -19.19 -2.06 3.57
N ASP A 40 -18.94 -0.85 4.07
CA ASP A 40 -19.91 0.24 4.09
C ASP A 40 -19.63 1.20 2.94
N ALA A 41 -20.68 1.77 2.34
CA ALA A 41 -20.56 2.70 1.21
C ALA A 41 -19.77 3.99 1.50
N TRP A 42 -19.65 4.39 2.77
CA TRP A 42 -18.87 5.57 3.19
C TRP A 42 -17.39 5.26 3.42
N TYR A 43 -16.98 3.99 3.35
CA TYR A 43 -15.62 3.58 3.64
C TYR A 43 -14.66 4.04 2.55
N ALA A 44 -13.57 4.70 2.96
CA ALA A 44 -12.61 5.31 2.03
C ALA A 44 -11.96 4.29 1.07
N TRP A 45 -11.86 3.02 1.47
CA TRP A 45 -11.32 1.93 0.64
C TRP A 45 -12.39 0.92 0.21
N ASP A 46 -13.66 1.34 0.17
CA ASP A 46 -14.68 0.54 -0.50
C ASP A 46 -14.25 0.30 -1.97
N GLN A 47 -14.37 -0.95 -2.44
CA GLN A 47 -13.95 -1.39 -3.77
C GLN A 47 -12.48 -1.12 -4.15
N LYS A 48 -11.58 -1.02 -3.15
CA LYS A 48 -10.14 -0.88 -3.40
C LYS A 48 -9.62 -2.03 -4.26
N GLN A 49 -8.82 -1.71 -5.28
CA GLN A 49 -8.04 -2.71 -5.98
C GLN A 49 -6.98 -3.29 -5.02
N TYR A 50 -7.25 -4.49 -4.51
CA TYR A 50 -6.45 -5.14 -3.49
C TYR A 50 -5.18 -5.79 -4.08
N ASP A 51 -4.04 -5.59 -3.39
CA ASP A 51 -2.79 -6.30 -3.65
C ASP A 51 -2.44 -7.17 -2.43
N PRO A 52 -2.61 -8.51 -2.52
CA PRO A 52 -2.32 -9.42 -1.40
C PRO A 52 -0.83 -9.46 -1.03
N ASP A 53 0.06 -9.06 -1.96
CA ASP A 53 1.51 -9.08 -1.76
C ASP A 53 2.09 -7.69 -1.52
N PHE A 54 1.25 -6.69 -1.20
CA PHE A 54 1.69 -5.34 -0.85
C PHE A 54 2.63 -5.32 0.37
N PHE A 55 2.40 -6.22 1.33
CA PHE A 55 3.29 -6.43 2.48
C PHE A 55 4.21 -7.65 2.31
N TYR A 56 4.39 -8.13 1.08
CA TYR A 56 5.11 -9.37 0.75
C TYR A 56 4.57 -10.65 1.45
N SER A 57 3.35 -10.61 1.98
CA SER A 57 2.73 -11.71 2.72
C SER A 57 2.62 -13.00 1.90
N GLU A 58 2.40 -12.92 0.59
CA GLU A 58 2.35 -14.10 -0.29
C GLU A 58 3.74 -14.57 -0.69
N SER A 59 4.66 -13.66 -0.94
CA SER A 59 6.04 -14.02 -1.30
C SER A 59 6.79 -14.67 -0.14
N MET A 60 6.54 -14.28 1.11
CA MET A 60 7.13 -14.93 2.29
C MET A 60 6.70 -16.40 2.45
N LYS A 61 5.58 -16.83 1.84
CA LYS A 61 5.13 -18.23 1.87
C LYS A 61 5.90 -19.13 0.88
N LYS A 62 6.64 -18.57 -0.07
CA LYS A 62 7.29 -19.30 -1.18
C LYS A 62 8.62 -19.97 -0.77
N GLY A 63 9.04 -19.84 0.49
CA GLY A 63 10.29 -20.40 1.00
C GLY A 63 11.48 -19.46 0.80
N TYR A 64 12.69 -20.02 0.81
CA TYR A 64 13.92 -19.24 0.68
C TYR A 64 14.20 -18.88 -0.78
N GLY A 65 14.52 -17.60 -1.03
CA GLY A 65 14.86 -17.12 -2.36
C GLY A 65 14.74 -15.60 -2.45
N LEU A 66 14.98 -15.09 -3.65
CA LEU A 66 14.73 -13.70 -4.01
C LEU A 66 13.41 -13.60 -4.77
N PHE A 67 12.45 -12.84 -4.24
CA PHE A 67 11.14 -12.64 -4.87
C PHE A 67 10.92 -11.15 -5.15
N THR A 68 10.56 -10.83 -6.40
CA THR A 68 10.18 -9.48 -6.81
C THR A 68 8.65 -9.37 -6.88
N ASN A 69 8.11 -8.18 -6.61
CA ASN A 69 6.69 -7.89 -6.82
C ASN A 69 6.57 -6.90 -7.99
N PRO A 70 5.84 -7.25 -9.08
CA PRO A 70 5.67 -6.38 -10.24
C PRO A 70 4.99 -5.05 -9.90
N ASN A 71 4.13 -5.01 -8.88
CA ASN A 71 3.43 -3.78 -8.46
C ASN A 71 4.36 -2.75 -7.81
N PHE A 72 5.56 -3.14 -7.39
CA PHE A 72 6.58 -2.22 -6.88
C PHE A 72 7.54 -1.72 -7.97
N GLN A 73 7.41 -2.20 -9.20
CA GLN A 73 8.28 -1.78 -10.29
C GLN A 73 7.92 -0.37 -10.76
N GLY A 74 8.93 0.50 -10.80
CA GLY A 74 8.81 1.83 -11.41
C GLY A 74 8.77 1.76 -12.94
N LYS A 75 8.54 2.91 -13.57
CA LYS A 75 8.67 3.06 -15.03
C LYS A 75 10.09 3.49 -15.38
N PRO A 76 10.72 2.91 -16.42
CA PRO A 76 12.01 3.39 -16.92
C PRO A 76 11.96 4.86 -17.31
N VAL A 77 13.01 5.62 -16.99
CA VAL A 77 13.12 7.02 -17.40
C VAL A 77 13.43 7.07 -18.90
N ALA A 78 12.59 7.77 -19.68
CA ALA A 78 12.89 8.03 -21.08
C ALA A 78 14.10 8.96 -21.17
N THR A 79 15.22 8.45 -21.68
CA THR A 79 16.42 9.28 -21.90
C THR A 79 16.13 10.21 -23.07
N ALA A 80 15.79 11.47 -22.80
CA ALA A 80 15.78 12.49 -23.84
C ALA A 80 17.21 12.64 -24.38
N ARG A 81 17.48 12.13 -25.59
CA ARG A 81 18.68 12.50 -26.33
C ARG A 81 18.63 14.01 -26.52
N HIS A 82 19.43 14.76 -25.77
CA HIS A 82 19.70 16.16 -26.06
C HIS A 82 20.37 16.24 -27.45
N SER A 83 19.58 16.45 -28.50
CA SER A 83 20.12 16.94 -29.77
C SER A 83 20.52 18.39 -29.55
N ARG A 84 21.80 18.61 -29.25
CA ARG A 84 22.44 19.93 -29.39
C ARG A 84 22.33 20.31 -30.86
N GLN A 85 21.37 21.16 -31.21
CA GLN A 85 21.42 21.88 -32.48
C GLN A 85 22.57 22.89 -32.34
N GLN A 86 23.57 22.71 -33.20
CA GLN A 86 24.65 23.68 -33.43
C GLN A 86 24.12 24.83 -34.28
#